data_AF-K0PU49-F1
#
_entry.id   AF-K0PU49-F1
#
_cell.length_a   1.000
_cell.length_b   1.000
_cell.length_c   1.000
_cell.angle_alpha   90.00
_cell.angle_beta   90.00
_cell.angle_gamma   90.00
#
_symmetry.space_group_name_H-M   'P 1'
#
loop_
_entity.id
_entity.type
_entity.pdbx_description
1 polymer ?
#
loop_
_entity_poly.entity_id
_entity_poly.type
_entity_poly.pdbx_seq_one_letter_code
_entity_poly.pdbx_strand_id
1 'polypeptide(L)'
;MQRDVSVKSSNGEGFFKRVVLAAAFLSCSVIEINATEFFGSFSSGPSGQFIDADPRPVFELSNNFSFDDPNGLRWDVPAGEKVDGASIPQAFWSIIGGPFEGPYLKASIIHDYFCARQTRTAHDTHRNFYYGMRANGVPEWKAKAMYWAVATYGPDWTLETKVVNQLQCTAGPTGSLCTSVPNVVTATVPKPGVDLENPATLAVAVGKFNAIARNLRTSDGATLDILPSGTVAASIESIETNAATTREIFATSAYRLDPNSLGVVLDPKRIELDAVDVWPGNKVPSFSDVQGQALPQGGDVSGGKPMVLQPSDLKTFEKKLDLSPTQFNLPTRLN
;
A
#
# COMPACT_ATOMS: atom_id res chain seq x y z
N MET A 1 -1.61 -91.36 16.37
CA MET A 1 -0.50 -91.48 15.41
C MET A 1 -0.95 -90.78 14.13
N GLN A 2 -0.41 -89.59 13.87
CA GLN A 2 -0.81 -88.70 12.79
C GLN A 2 -0.64 -89.36 11.41
N ARG A 3 -1.62 -89.15 10.53
CA ARG A 3 -1.43 -88.51 9.20
C ARG A 3 -2.77 -88.32 8.49
N ASP A 4 -2.98 -87.08 8.08
CA ASP A 4 -4.15 -86.54 7.40
C ASP A 4 -4.37 -87.12 6.01
N VAL A 5 -5.64 -87.33 5.66
CA VAL A 5 -6.12 -87.53 4.28
C VAL A 5 -7.49 -86.86 4.09
N SER A 6 -7.54 -85.99 3.07
CA SER A 6 -8.73 -85.56 2.29
C SER A 6 -9.71 -84.60 3.00
N VAL A 7 -10.34 -83.62 2.33
CA VAL A 7 -11.14 -83.78 1.10
C VAL A 7 -11.18 -82.50 0.25
N LYS A 8 -10.98 -82.69 -1.05
CA LYS A 8 -11.35 -81.81 -2.17
C LYS A 8 -12.86 -81.96 -2.44
N SER A 9 -13.60 -80.85 -2.53
CA SER A 9 -15.01 -80.84 -2.95
C SER A 9 -15.15 -80.32 -4.39
N SER A 10 -16.24 -80.76 -5.02
CA SER A 10 -16.52 -80.91 -6.44
C SER A 10 -17.17 -79.71 -7.14
N ASN A 11 -16.95 -79.66 -8.44
CA ASN A 11 -17.83 -79.31 -9.57
C ASN A 11 -18.93 -78.25 -9.44
N GLY A 12 -18.94 -77.34 -10.41
CA GLY A 12 -20.12 -76.61 -10.84
C GLY A 12 -19.82 -75.79 -12.10
N GLU A 13 -20.09 -76.35 -13.27
CA GLU A 13 -20.13 -75.62 -14.54
C GLU A 13 -21.22 -74.54 -14.48
N GLY A 14 -20.88 -73.32 -14.91
CA GLY A 14 -21.79 -72.18 -14.86
C GLY A 14 -21.29 -71.01 -15.70
N PHE A 15 -21.56 -71.08 -17.01
CA PHE A 15 -21.88 -69.97 -17.92
C PHE A 15 -21.44 -68.56 -17.47
N PHE A 16 -20.20 -68.17 -17.79
CA PHE A 16 -19.71 -66.80 -17.55
C PHE A 16 -20.42 -65.79 -18.47
N LYS A 17 -21.52 -65.19 -17.97
CA LYS A 17 -21.99 -63.89 -18.47
C LYS A 17 -20.94 -62.85 -18.07
N ARG A 18 -20.23 -62.30 -19.06
CA ARG A 18 -19.35 -61.14 -18.88
C ARG A 18 -20.21 -59.94 -18.48
N VAL A 19 -20.28 -59.64 -17.19
CA VAL A 19 -20.73 -58.34 -16.70
C VAL A 19 -19.55 -57.39 -16.86
N VAL A 20 -19.59 -56.57 -17.91
CA VAL A 20 -18.68 -55.42 -18.06
C VAL A 20 -19.19 -54.36 -17.09
N LEU A 21 -18.54 -54.21 -15.93
CA LEU A 21 -18.71 -53.02 -15.10
C LEU A 21 -18.09 -51.84 -15.87
N ALA A 22 -18.93 -51.00 -16.45
CA ALA A 22 -18.50 -49.69 -16.94
C ALA A 22 -18.16 -48.82 -15.72
N ALA A 23 -16.88 -48.71 -15.39
CA ALA A 23 -16.40 -47.69 -14.47
C ALA A 23 -16.56 -46.33 -15.18
N ALA A 24 -17.65 -45.63 -14.88
CA ALA A 24 -17.79 -44.23 -15.26
C ALA A 24 -16.76 -43.43 -14.47
N PHE A 25 -15.62 -43.13 -15.11
CA PHE A 25 -14.72 -42.09 -14.64
C PHE A 25 -15.50 -40.77 -14.72
N LEU A 26 -16.10 -40.35 -13.60
CA LEU A 26 -16.50 -38.95 -13.43
C LEU A 26 -15.21 -38.13 -13.47
N SER A 27 -14.87 -37.61 -14.65
CA SER A 27 -13.94 -36.51 -14.80
C SER A 27 -14.57 -35.29 -14.13
N CYS A 28 -14.31 -35.13 -12.83
CA CYS A 28 -14.63 -33.90 -12.11
C CYS A 28 -13.78 -32.80 -12.76
N SER A 29 -14.36 -32.11 -13.74
CA SER A 29 -13.74 -30.92 -14.31
C SER A 29 -13.74 -29.89 -13.20
N VAL A 30 -12.57 -29.62 -12.63
CA VAL A 30 -12.40 -28.54 -11.66
C VAL A 30 -12.67 -27.26 -12.43
N ILE A 31 -13.87 -26.71 -12.26
CA ILE A 31 -14.17 -25.36 -12.72
C ILE A 31 -13.40 -24.48 -11.75
N GLU A 32 -12.27 -23.93 -12.19
CA GLU A 32 -11.61 -22.84 -11.47
C GLU A 32 -12.55 -21.63 -11.52
N ILE A 33 -13.43 -21.53 -10.52
CA ILE A 33 -14.19 -20.32 -10.24
C ILE A 33 -13.17 -19.32 -9.71
N ASN A 34 -12.50 -18.62 -10.62
CA ASN A 34 -11.75 -17.41 -10.28
C ASN A 34 -12.78 -16.35 -9.88
N ALA A 35 -13.22 -16.39 -8.61
CA ALA A 35 -14.00 -15.31 -8.04
C ALA A 35 -13.12 -14.06 -8.12
N THR A 36 -13.50 -13.10 -8.96
CA THR A 36 -12.83 -11.81 -9.03
C THR A 36 -12.89 -11.18 -7.64
N GLU A 37 -11.73 -10.95 -7.04
CA GLU A 37 -11.64 -10.33 -5.72
C GLU A 37 -12.35 -8.96 -5.76
N PHE A 38 -13.33 -8.78 -4.87
CA PHE A 38 -14.12 -7.56 -4.82
C PHE A 38 -13.42 -6.54 -3.92
N PHE A 39 -13.08 -5.40 -4.50
CA PHE A 39 -12.37 -4.31 -3.80
C PHE A 39 -13.23 -3.08 -3.55
N GLY A 40 -14.52 -3.10 -3.90
CA GLY A 40 -15.42 -1.96 -3.78
C GLY A 40 -15.84 -1.37 -5.13
N SER A 41 -16.59 -0.27 -5.06
CA SER A 41 -17.11 0.42 -6.25
C SER A 41 -17.17 1.93 -6.05
N PHE A 42 -16.76 2.67 -7.07
CA PHE A 42 -16.96 4.13 -7.10
C PHE A 42 -18.35 4.49 -7.60
N SER A 43 -18.85 5.64 -7.17
CA SER A 43 -19.95 6.31 -7.86
C SER A 43 -19.54 6.73 -9.28
N SER A 44 -20.53 7.16 -10.08
CA SER A 44 -20.26 7.84 -11.35
C SER A 44 -19.33 9.04 -11.15
N GLY A 45 -18.50 9.34 -12.15
CA GLY A 45 -17.46 10.37 -12.08
C GLY A 45 -16.08 9.81 -11.73
N PRO A 46 -15.15 10.65 -11.22
CA PRO A 46 -15.34 12.03 -10.78
C PRO A 46 -15.54 13.01 -11.94
N SER A 47 -16.36 14.03 -11.74
CA SER A 47 -16.52 15.16 -12.68
C SER A 47 -16.06 16.44 -12.00
N GLY A 48 -15.42 17.33 -12.75
CA GLY A 48 -14.86 18.55 -12.19
C GLY A 48 -13.94 19.32 -13.12
N GLN A 49 -13.23 20.28 -12.55
CA GLN A 49 -12.31 21.15 -13.29
C GLN A 49 -10.98 21.27 -12.57
N PHE A 50 -9.91 21.40 -13.35
CA PHE A 50 -8.61 21.78 -12.82
C PHE A 50 -8.55 23.30 -12.68
N ILE A 51 -8.09 23.76 -11.53
CA ILE A 51 -7.87 25.16 -11.21
C ILE A 51 -6.37 25.36 -11.08
N ASP A 52 -5.80 26.26 -11.87
CA ASP A 52 -4.41 26.68 -11.70
C ASP A 52 -4.24 27.30 -10.32
N ALA A 53 -3.27 26.78 -9.56
CA ALA A 53 -2.90 27.27 -8.25
C ALA A 53 -1.38 27.15 -8.07
N ASP A 54 -0.84 27.89 -7.10
CA ASP A 54 0.58 27.91 -6.72
C ASP A 54 0.74 27.16 -5.39
N PRO A 55 1.62 26.14 -5.25
CA PRO A 55 2.64 25.68 -6.19
C PRO A 55 2.16 24.77 -7.33
N ARG A 56 0.88 24.39 -7.36
CA ARG A 56 0.35 23.42 -8.34
C ARG A 56 -1.17 23.47 -8.47
N PRO A 57 -1.73 22.96 -9.60
CA PRO A 57 -3.16 22.90 -9.82
C PRO A 57 -3.90 22.03 -8.79
N VAL A 58 -5.16 22.36 -8.56
CA VAL A 58 -6.10 21.58 -7.74
C VAL A 58 -7.26 21.11 -8.60
N PHE A 59 -7.84 19.96 -8.26
CA PHE A 59 -9.05 19.46 -8.89
C PHE A 59 -10.26 19.77 -8.01
N GLU A 60 -11.22 20.53 -8.53
CA GLU A 60 -12.47 20.86 -7.85
C GLU A 60 -13.60 19.97 -8.37
N LEU A 61 -14.21 19.20 -7.46
CA LEU A 61 -15.34 18.32 -7.77
C LEU A 61 -16.60 19.13 -8.10
N SER A 62 -17.25 18.83 -9.23
CA SER A 62 -18.53 19.45 -9.59
C SER A 62 -19.74 18.72 -8.98
N ASN A 63 -19.59 17.44 -8.65
CA ASN A 63 -20.64 16.58 -8.09
C ASN A 63 -20.10 15.83 -6.86
N ASN A 64 -21.01 15.34 -6.01
CA ASN A 64 -20.63 14.41 -4.96
C ASN A 64 -19.98 13.17 -5.58
N PHE A 65 -18.92 12.70 -4.95
CA PHE A 65 -18.17 11.52 -5.36
C PHE A 65 -18.01 10.58 -4.18
N SER A 66 -18.16 9.28 -4.38
CA SER A 66 -18.09 8.32 -3.30
C SER A 66 -17.41 7.03 -3.69
N PHE A 67 -16.91 6.33 -2.69
CA PHE A 67 -16.41 4.96 -2.81
C PHE A 67 -17.05 4.08 -1.74
N ASP A 68 -17.69 2.99 -2.17
CA ASP A 68 -18.20 1.94 -1.28
C ASP A 68 -17.11 0.86 -1.19
N ASP A 69 -16.51 0.72 -0.01
CA ASP A 69 -15.38 -0.16 0.22
C ASP A 69 -15.82 -1.63 0.44
N PRO A 70 -14.90 -2.61 0.38
CA PRO A 70 -15.27 -4.02 0.45
C PRO A 70 -15.74 -4.45 1.86
N ASN A 71 -15.57 -3.61 2.87
CA ASN A 71 -16.05 -3.84 4.23
C ASN A 71 -17.45 -3.23 4.47
N GLY A 72 -18.06 -2.64 3.44
CA GLY A 72 -19.39 -2.02 3.53
C GLY A 72 -19.38 -0.60 4.10
N LEU A 73 -18.22 0.05 4.18
CA LEU A 73 -18.14 1.46 4.54
C LEU A 73 -18.19 2.34 3.29
N ARG A 74 -18.97 3.41 3.37
CA ARG A 74 -19.07 4.42 2.35
C ARG A 74 -18.17 5.63 2.68
N TRP A 75 -17.44 6.08 1.67
CA TRP A 75 -16.49 7.17 1.73
C TRP A 75 -16.96 8.28 0.79
N ASP A 76 -17.64 9.29 1.34
CA ASP A 76 -18.25 10.38 0.58
C ASP A 76 -17.38 11.64 0.57
N VAL A 77 -17.24 12.24 -0.61
CA VAL A 77 -16.60 13.54 -0.85
C VAL A 77 -17.65 14.48 -1.47
N PRO A 78 -17.95 15.63 -0.84
CA PRO A 78 -18.97 16.54 -1.34
C PRO A 78 -18.53 17.30 -2.59
N ALA A 79 -19.50 17.72 -3.40
CA ALA A 79 -19.26 18.70 -4.47
C ALA A 79 -18.63 19.98 -3.91
N GLY A 80 -17.76 20.60 -4.70
CA GLY A 80 -16.99 21.79 -4.34
C GLY A 80 -15.72 21.50 -3.54
N GLU A 81 -15.45 20.26 -3.15
CA GLU A 81 -14.19 19.90 -2.51
C GLU A 81 -13.04 20.04 -3.53
N LYS A 82 -11.94 20.64 -3.06
CA LYS A 82 -10.71 20.82 -3.82
C LYS A 82 -9.67 19.85 -3.31
N VAL A 83 -9.16 19.01 -4.18
CA VAL A 83 -8.10 18.04 -3.87
C VAL A 83 -6.88 18.34 -4.70
N ASP A 84 -5.70 18.17 -4.11
CA ASP A 84 -4.42 18.53 -4.71
C ASP A 84 -3.50 17.32 -4.93
N GLY A 85 -3.99 16.11 -4.62
CA GLY A 85 -3.29 14.83 -4.64
C GLY A 85 -2.10 14.72 -3.70
N ALA A 86 -2.00 15.59 -2.68
CA ALA A 86 -0.86 15.73 -1.77
C ALA A 86 -0.70 14.65 -0.72
N SER A 87 -1.66 13.76 -0.58
CA SER A 87 -1.62 12.78 0.51
C SER A 87 -0.60 11.67 0.27
N ILE A 88 -0.13 11.52 -0.97
CA ILE A 88 1.16 10.91 -1.29
C ILE A 88 2.23 11.98 -1.05
N PRO A 89 3.28 11.75 -0.24
CA PRO A 89 4.28 12.77 0.00
C PRO A 89 4.91 13.23 -1.31
N GLN A 90 5.05 14.55 -1.47
CA GLN A 90 5.44 15.19 -2.73
C GLN A 90 6.74 14.62 -3.31
N ALA A 91 7.68 14.28 -2.43
CA ALA A 91 8.91 13.55 -2.73
C ALA A 91 8.72 12.33 -3.66
N PHE A 92 7.60 11.63 -3.55
CA PHE A 92 7.32 10.40 -4.28
C PHE A 92 6.49 10.61 -5.54
N TRP A 93 6.02 11.82 -5.84
CA TRP A 93 5.21 12.08 -7.04
C TRP A 93 5.97 11.84 -8.33
N SER A 94 7.27 12.12 -8.34
CA SER A 94 8.13 11.86 -9.48
C SER A 94 8.34 10.36 -9.73
N ILE A 95 8.07 9.52 -8.73
CA ILE A 95 8.30 8.07 -8.73
C ILE A 95 6.99 7.32 -8.98
N ILE A 96 5.93 7.69 -8.26
CA ILE A 96 4.63 7.01 -8.30
C ILE A 96 3.79 7.44 -9.51
N GLY A 97 3.99 8.67 -9.98
CA GLY A 97 3.15 9.34 -10.99
C GLY A 97 2.44 10.54 -10.37
N GLY A 98 1.94 11.43 -11.23
CA GLY A 98 1.32 12.66 -10.77
C GLY A 98 0.01 12.43 -10.01
N PRO A 99 -0.35 13.35 -9.10
CA PRO A 99 -1.56 13.29 -8.26
C PRO A 99 -2.87 13.04 -9.02
N PHE A 100 -2.90 13.41 -10.31
CA PHE A 100 -4.08 13.43 -11.15
C PHE A 100 -4.00 12.56 -12.40
N GLU A 101 -3.02 11.65 -12.44
CA GLU A 101 -2.78 10.83 -13.61
C GLU A 101 -3.17 9.36 -13.36
N GLY A 102 -3.62 8.69 -14.41
CA GLY A 102 -3.78 7.25 -14.42
C GLY A 102 -4.92 6.69 -13.55
N PRO A 103 -4.92 5.36 -13.34
CA PRO A 103 -6.02 4.64 -12.71
C PRO A 103 -6.16 4.85 -11.19
N TYR A 104 -5.28 5.59 -10.52
CA TYR A 104 -5.40 5.83 -9.08
C TYR A 104 -6.04 7.19 -8.73
N LEU A 105 -6.34 8.05 -9.72
CA LEU A 105 -6.98 9.37 -9.50
C LEU A 105 -8.26 9.27 -8.65
N LYS A 106 -9.13 8.30 -8.94
CA LYS A 106 -10.37 8.13 -8.17
C LYS A 106 -10.10 7.85 -6.69
N ALA A 107 -9.07 7.03 -6.43
CA ALA A 107 -8.67 6.70 -5.07
C ALA A 107 -7.99 7.89 -4.38
N SER A 108 -7.17 8.68 -5.09
CA SER A 108 -6.49 9.84 -4.51
C SER A 108 -7.47 10.94 -4.07
N ILE A 109 -8.55 11.18 -4.82
CA ILE A 109 -9.61 12.14 -4.43
C ILE A 109 -10.21 11.78 -3.06
N ILE A 110 -10.58 10.51 -2.86
CA ILE A 110 -11.12 10.03 -1.58
C ILE A 110 -10.04 10.17 -0.50
N HIS A 111 -8.83 9.69 -0.79
CA HIS A 111 -7.71 9.70 0.15
C HIS A 111 -7.39 11.11 0.66
N ASP A 112 -7.29 12.10 -0.24
CA ASP A 112 -7.01 13.50 0.09
C ASP A 112 -8.06 14.10 1.00
N TYR A 113 -9.32 13.93 0.66
CA TYR A 113 -10.40 14.46 1.47
C TYR A 113 -10.34 13.93 2.91
N PHE A 114 -10.12 12.63 3.08
CA PHE A 114 -10.05 12.03 4.42
C PHE A 114 -8.74 12.32 5.15
N CYS A 115 -7.62 12.55 4.45
CA CYS A 115 -6.39 13.06 5.04
C CYS A 115 -6.52 14.51 5.53
N ALA A 116 -7.27 15.35 4.83
CA ALA A 116 -7.53 16.74 5.21
C ALA A 116 -8.55 16.86 6.35
N ARG A 117 -9.66 16.10 6.28
CA ARG A 117 -10.74 16.17 7.26
C ARG A 117 -10.50 15.33 8.51
N GLN A 118 -9.71 14.27 8.40
CA GLN A 118 -9.34 13.38 9.50
C GLN A 118 -10.55 12.87 10.30
N THR A 119 -11.68 12.65 9.62
CA THR A 119 -12.93 12.12 10.22
C THR A 119 -12.90 10.60 10.38
N ARG A 120 -11.87 9.95 9.81
CA ARG A 120 -11.54 8.53 9.93
C ARG A 120 -10.08 8.42 10.39
N THR A 121 -9.66 7.24 10.83
CA THR A 121 -8.26 7.03 11.23
C THR A 121 -7.34 7.10 10.01
N ALA A 122 -6.06 7.43 10.21
CA ALA A 122 -5.07 7.38 9.13
C ALA A 122 -4.97 5.96 8.54
N HIS A 123 -4.97 4.95 9.41
CA HIS A 123 -5.00 3.53 9.04
C HIS A 123 -6.11 3.21 8.03
N ASP A 124 -7.37 3.52 8.37
CA ASP A 124 -8.50 3.20 7.49
C ASP A 124 -8.45 4.03 6.21
N THR A 125 -8.00 5.28 6.29
CA THR A 125 -7.86 6.19 5.16
C THR A 125 -6.83 5.68 4.14
N HIS A 126 -5.65 5.24 4.60
CA HIS A 126 -4.62 4.65 3.75
C HIS A 126 -5.04 3.29 3.20
N ARG A 127 -5.72 2.45 3.99
CA ARG A 127 -6.24 1.17 3.52
C ARG A 127 -7.33 1.36 2.46
N ASN A 128 -8.18 2.38 2.62
CA ASN A 128 -9.18 2.73 1.63
C ASN A 128 -8.57 3.13 0.29
N PHE A 129 -7.44 3.84 0.32
CA PHE A 129 -6.67 4.17 -0.89
C PHE A 129 -6.24 2.89 -1.65
N TYR A 130 -5.76 1.86 -0.95
CA TYR A 130 -5.47 0.55 -1.55
C TYR A 130 -6.69 -0.07 -2.23
N TYR A 131 -7.82 -0.12 -1.53
CA TYR A 131 -9.06 -0.67 -2.08
C TYR A 131 -9.55 0.11 -3.30
N GLY A 132 -9.54 1.44 -3.24
CA GLY A 132 -9.92 2.28 -4.37
C GLY A 132 -9.04 2.05 -5.59
N MET A 133 -7.72 1.92 -5.41
CA MET A 133 -6.79 1.60 -6.50
C MET A 133 -7.12 0.25 -7.14
N ARG A 134 -7.34 -0.79 -6.32
CA ARG A 134 -7.67 -2.14 -6.82
C ARG A 134 -9.03 -2.18 -7.52
N ALA A 135 -10.03 -1.49 -6.98
CA ALA A 135 -11.35 -1.36 -7.58
C ALA A 135 -11.33 -0.64 -8.94
N ASN A 136 -10.36 0.26 -9.17
CA ASN A 136 -10.18 0.97 -10.44
C ASN A 136 -9.12 0.33 -11.36
N GLY A 137 -8.75 -0.93 -11.10
CA GLY A 137 -7.91 -1.73 -12.01
C GLY A 137 -6.40 -1.49 -11.91
N VAL A 138 -5.92 -0.83 -10.85
CA VAL A 138 -4.47 -0.71 -10.61
C VAL A 138 -3.87 -2.10 -10.34
N PRO A 139 -2.76 -2.48 -11.01
CA PRO A 139 -2.06 -3.75 -10.76
C PRO A 139 -1.71 -3.92 -9.28
N GLU A 140 -1.77 -5.15 -8.78
CA GLU A 140 -1.72 -5.43 -7.33
C GLU A 140 -0.42 -4.96 -6.70
N TRP A 141 0.71 -5.34 -7.31
CA TRP A 141 2.04 -4.94 -6.87
C TRP A 141 2.17 -3.41 -6.79
N LYS A 142 1.56 -2.68 -7.73
CA LYS A 142 1.58 -1.21 -7.79
C LYS A 142 0.73 -0.61 -6.67
N ALA A 143 -0.50 -1.09 -6.50
CA ALA A 143 -1.39 -0.66 -5.43
C ALA A 143 -0.78 -0.93 -4.04
N LYS A 144 -0.12 -2.08 -3.84
CA LYS A 144 0.60 -2.43 -2.61
C LYS A 144 1.79 -1.51 -2.35
N ALA A 145 2.59 -1.20 -3.38
CA ALA A 145 3.72 -0.29 -3.25
C ALA A 145 3.24 1.12 -2.83
N MET A 146 2.21 1.63 -3.49
CA MET A 146 1.61 2.93 -3.18
C MET A 146 0.96 2.95 -1.79
N TYR A 147 0.28 1.87 -1.40
CA TYR A 147 -0.30 1.73 -0.06
C TYR A 147 0.77 1.78 1.03
N TRP A 148 1.83 0.99 0.86
CA TRP A 148 2.97 1.01 1.78
C TRP A 148 3.58 2.41 1.90
N ALA A 149 3.79 3.11 0.78
CA ALA A 149 4.34 4.47 0.80
C ALA A 149 3.48 5.46 1.59
N VAL A 150 2.16 5.50 1.37
CA VAL A 150 1.30 6.43 2.11
C VAL A 150 1.21 6.08 3.59
N ALA A 151 1.21 4.79 3.95
CA ALA A 151 1.21 4.35 5.34
C ALA A 151 2.53 4.67 6.06
N THR A 152 3.67 4.55 5.37
CA THR A 152 4.99 4.85 5.95
C THR A 152 5.28 6.34 6.03
N TYR A 153 4.98 7.08 4.97
CA TYR A 153 5.48 8.44 4.77
C TYR A 153 4.39 9.52 4.74
N GLY A 154 3.12 9.14 4.52
CA GLY A 154 2.00 10.07 4.51
C GLY A 154 1.63 10.59 5.90
N PRO A 155 0.68 11.52 6.03
CA PRO A 155 0.21 12.02 7.32
C PRO A 155 -0.34 10.88 8.20
N ASP A 156 -0.11 10.92 9.51
CA ASP A 156 -0.59 9.89 10.44
C ASP A 156 -1.24 10.52 11.68
N TRP A 157 -2.34 9.94 12.11
CA TRP A 157 -3.15 10.41 13.22
C TRP A 157 -4.05 9.30 13.76
N THR A 158 -4.45 9.44 15.02
CA THR A 158 -5.47 8.62 15.67
C THR A 158 -6.67 9.46 16.07
N LEU A 159 -7.81 8.78 16.26
CA LEU A 159 -9.01 9.38 16.81
C LEU A 159 -9.16 8.88 18.25
N GLU A 160 -9.08 9.80 19.20
CA GLU A 160 -9.17 9.47 20.63
C GLU A 160 -10.42 10.07 21.24
N THR A 161 -11.11 9.28 22.06
CA THR A 161 -12.22 9.76 22.88
C THR A 161 -11.66 10.51 24.08
N LYS A 162 -11.94 11.82 24.16
CA LYS A 162 -11.50 12.69 25.25
C LYS A 162 -12.69 13.28 26.00
N VAL A 163 -12.53 13.47 27.30
CA VAL A 163 -13.48 14.23 28.13
C VAL A 163 -12.96 15.65 28.26
N VAL A 164 -13.72 16.62 27.76
CA VAL A 164 -13.40 18.05 27.85
C VAL A 164 -14.46 18.77 28.68
N ASN A 165 -14.03 19.81 29.40
CA ASN A 165 -14.97 20.67 30.12
C ASN A 165 -15.48 21.74 29.15
N GLN A 166 -16.79 21.78 28.92
CA GLN A 166 -17.44 22.77 28.08
C GLN A 166 -18.32 23.69 28.94
N LEU A 167 -18.24 24.99 28.69
CA LEU A 167 -19.13 25.96 29.34
C LEU A 167 -20.49 25.94 28.64
N GLN A 168 -21.52 25.57 29.37
CA GLN A 168 -22.91 25.75 28.97
C GLN A 168 -23.45 27.02 29.63
N CYS A 169 -23.74 28.02 28.82
CA CYS A 169 -24.26 29.31 29.28
C CYS A 169 -25.74 29.44 28.95
N THR A 170 -26.55 29.82 29.94
CA THR A 170 -27.95 30.19 29.75
C THR A 170 -28.10 31.70 29.94
N ALA A 171 -28.79 32.34 28.99
CA ALA A 171 -29.06 33.77 29.09
C ALA A 171 -30.09 34.03 30.20
N GLY A 172 -29.72 34.84 31.19
CA GLY A 172 -30.57 35.25 32.29
C GLY A 172 -30.86 36.76 32.31
N PRO A 173 -31.79 37.22 33.15
CA PRO A 173 -32.23 38.62 33.20
C PRO A 173 -31.13 39.62 33.60
N THR A 174 -30.08 39.16 34.29
CA THR A 174 -28.96 39.99 34.81
C THR A 174 -27.60 39.62 34.19
N GLY A 175 -27.58 38.74 33.19
CA GLY A 175 -26.36 38.23 32.58
C GLY A 175 -26.46 36.74 32.21
N SER A 176 -25.42 36.20 31.58
CA SER A 176 -25.35 34.77 31.25
C SER A 176 -24.81 33.97 32.44
N LEU A 177 -25.53 32.92 32.85
CA LEU A 177 -25.06 31.96 33.85
C LEU A 177 -24.37 30.80 33.12
N CYS A 178 -23.08 30.60 33.34
CA CYS A 178 -22.31 29.53 32.69
C CYS A 178 -21.93 28.44 33.70
N THR A 179 -22.19 27.19 33.35
CA THR A 179 -21.78 26.01 34.12
C THR A 179 -20.79 25.18 33.30
N SER A 180 -19.68 24.76 33.91
CA SER A 180 -18.76 23.80 33.29
C SER A 180 -19.35 22.40 33.38
N VAL A 181 -19.63 21.78 32.23
CA VAL A 181 -20.12 20.40 32.15
C VAL A 181 -19.12 19.52 31.39
N PRO A 182 -18.94 18.25 31.80
CA PRO A 182 -18.12 17.31 31.04
C PRO A 182 -18.81 16.97 29.72
N ASN A 183 -18.06 17.00 28.63
CA ASN A 183 -18.49 16.61 27.29
C ASN A 183 -17.51 15.60 26.69
N VAL A 184 -18.02 14.56 26.05
CA VAL A 184 -17.20 13.54 25.38
C VAL A 184 -17.03 13.96 23.92
N VAL A 185 -15.80 14.18 23.50
CA VAL A 185 -15.46 14.57 22.13
C VAL A 185 -14.48 13.57 21.53
N THR A 186 -14.60 13.35 20.23
CA THR A 186 -13.55 12.67 19.46
C THR A 186 -12.54 13.73 19.02
N ALA A 187 -11.30 13.57 19.46
CA ALA A 187 -10.21 14.46 19.13
C ALA A 187 -9.21 13.75 18.23
N THR A 188 -8.77 14.45 17.19
CA THR A 188 -7.67 13.97 16.37
C THR A 188 -6.33 14.20 17.07
N VAL A 189 -5.51 13.17 17.10
CA VAL A 189 -4.17 13.19 17.70
C VAL A 189 -3.15 12.92 16.59
N PRO A 190 -2.40 13.93 16.15
CA PRO A 190 -1.38 13.74 15.12
C PRO A 190 -0.23 12.90 15.68
N LYS A 191 0.33 12.04 14.84
CA LYS A 191 1.54 11.28 15.14
C LYS A 191 2.74 11.89 14.40
N PRO A 192 3.98 11.72 14.93
CA PRO A 192 5.17 12.18 14.24
C PRO A 192 5.24 11.67 12.80
N GLY A 193 5.48 12.60 11.87
CA GLY A 193 5.73 12.30 10.46
C GLY A 193 7.20 11.96 10.22
N VAL A 194 7.48 11.45 9.02
CA VAL A 194 8.85 11.35 8.51
C VAL A 194 9.26 12.71 7.94
N ASP A 195 10.39 13.25 8.40
CA ASP A 195 10.96 14.49 7.86
C ASP A 195 11.57 14.25 6.48
N LEU A 196 10.73 14.34 5.45
CA LEU A 196 11.12 14.24 4.05
C LEU A 196 11.67 15.55 3.48
N GLU A 197 11.67 16.65 4.23
CA GLU A 197 12.33 17.90 3.82
C GLU A 197 13.84 17.79 4.01
N ASN A 198 14.29 16.93 4.94
CA ASN A 198 15.69 16.58 5.10
C ASN A 198 16.21 15.74 3.92
N PRO A 199 17.20 16.21 3.13
CA PRO A 199 17.69 15.51 1.94
C PRO A 199 18.26 14.11 2.22
N ALA A 200 18.90 13.91 3.37
CA ALA A 200 19.46 12.61 3.73
C ALA A 200 18.35 11.61 4.08
N THR A 201 17.34 12.03 4.84
CA THR A 201 16.16 11.21 5.14
C THR A 201 15.38 10.88 3.86
N LEU A 202 15.18 11.89 3.00
CA LEU A 202 14.52 11.77 1.71
C LEU A 202 15.22 10.77 0.79
N ALA A 203 16.55 10.85 0.68
CA ALA A 203 17.31 9.89 -0.09
C ALA A 203 17.04 8.46 0.41
N VAL A 204 17.23 8.20 1.71
CA VAL A 204 16.97 6.88 2.34
C VAL A 204 15.54 6.41 2.09
N ALA A 205 14.55 7.29 2.19
CA ALA A 205 13.16 6.98 1.92
C ALA A 205 12.89 6.57 0.46
N VAL A 206 13.46 7.31 -0.51
CA VAL A 206 13.37 6.98 -1.95
C VAL A 206 14.02 5.63 -2.24
N GLY A 207 15.22 5.40 -1.72
CA GLY A 207 15.93 4.13 -1.91
C GLY A 207 15.20 2.94 -1.31
N LYS A 208 14.59 3.12 -0.14
CA LYS A 208 13.76 2.09 0.50
C LYS A 208 12.50 1.81 -0.34
N PHE A 209 11.79 2.84 -0.77
CA PHE A 209 10.62 2.68 -1.63
C PHE A 209 10.96 1.95 -2.94
N ASN A 210 12.08 2.30 -3.60
CA ASN A 210 12.54 1.63 -4.80
C ASN A 210 12.76 0.13 -4.58
N ALA A 211 13.32 -0.26 -3.42
CA ALA A 211 13.48 -1.68 -3.06
C ALA A 211 12.13 -2.39 -2.90
N ILE A 212 11.20 -1.79 -2.15
CA ILE A 212 9.83 -2.31 -1.97
C ILE A 212 9.13 -2.50 -3.32
N ALA A 213 9.15 -1.48 -4.18
CA ALA A 213 8.53 -1.52 -5.50
C ALA A 213 9.12 -2.64 -6.37
N ARG A 214 10.45 -2.81 -6.39
CA ARG A 214 11.12 -3.87 -7.17
C ARG A 214 10.82 -5.27 -6.65
N ASN A 215 10.75 -5.46 -5.33
CA ASN A 215 10.36 -6.73 -4.72
C ASN A 215 8.93 -7.11 -5.10
N LEU A 216 8.00 -6.18 -4.94
CA LEU A 216 6.59 -6.38 -5.31
C LEU A 216 6.46 -6.64 -6.81
N ARG A 217 7.15 -5.89 -7.67
CA ARG A 217 7.07 -6.08 -9.12
C ARG A 217 7.63 -7.44 -9.56
N THR A 218 8.75 -7.88 -8.99
CA THR A 218 9.37 -9.18 -9.32
C THR A 218 8.50 -10.35 -8.88
N SER A 219 7.85 -10.21 -7.73
CA SER A 219 7.06 -11.28 -7.09
C SER A 219 5.58 -11.23 -7.43
N ASP A 220 5.17 -10.37 -8.37
CA ASP A 220 3.78 -10.08 -8.70
C ASP A 220 2.92 -9.78 -7.45
N GLY A 221 3.47 -8.99 -6.53
CA GLY A 221 2.80 -8.57 -5.32
C GLY A 221 2.83 -9.58 -4.17
N ALA A 222 3.66 -10.64 -4.22
CA ALA A 222 3.74 -11.63 -3.15
C ALA A 222 4.77 -11.28 -2.05
N THR A 223 5.87 -10.60 -2.39
CA THR A 223 6.97 -10.26 -1.45
C THR A 223 7.11 -8.75 -1.33
N LEU A 224 6.95 -8.26 -0.11
CA LEU A 224 7.04 -6.83 0.20
C LEU A 224 8.49 -6.40 0.36
N ASP A 225 9.22 -7.09 1.24
CA ASP A 225 10.49 -6.59 1.76
C ASP A 225 11.50 -7.72 2.01
N ILE A 226 12.76 -7.34 2.14
CA ILE A 226 13.87 -8.24 2.46
C ILE A 226 14.59 -7.66 3.68
N LEU A 227 14.42 -8.30 4.83
CA LEU A 227 15.04 -7.94 6.10
C LEU A 227 16.15 -8.94 6.46
N PRO A 228 17.04 -8.62 7.42
CA PRO A 228 18.02 -9.57 7.92
C PRO A 228 17.41 -10.89 8.43
N SER A 229 16.17 -10.84 8.92
CA SER A 229 15.40 -11.99 9.39
C SER A 229 14.76 -12.83 8.27
N GLY A 230 14.75 -12.34 7.03
CA GLY A 230 14.17 -13.00 5.87
C GLY A 230 13.25 -12.10 5.05
N THR A 231 12.52 -12.71 4.12
CA THR A 231 11.54 -12.02 3.27
C THR A 231 10.24 -11.76 4.02
N VAL A 232 9.64 -10.59 3.80
CA VAL A 232 8.32 -10.22 4.32
C VAL A 232 7.27 -10.44 3.24
N ALA A 233 6.22 -11.20 3.55
CA ALA A 233 5.08 -11.38 2.65
C ALA A 233 4.30 -10.08 2.48
N ALA A 234 3.66 -9.89 1.33
CA ALA A 234 2.89 -8.69 1.03
C ALA A 234 1.37 -8.87 1.29
N SER A 235 1.01 -9.42 2.46
CA SER A 235 -0.37 -9.35 2.95
C SER A 235 -0.68 -7.94 3.47
N ILE A 236 -1.97 -7.58 3.56
CA ILE A 236 -2.39 -6.26 4.07
C ILE A 236 -1.82 -5.99 5.47
N GLU A 237 -1.92 -6.98 6.37
CA GLU A 237 -1.40 -6.89 7.73
C GLU A 237 0.13 -6.74 7.76
N SER A 238 0.85 -7.45 6.88
CA SER A 238 2.31 -7.34 6.79
C SER A 238 2.74 -5.99 6.22
N ILE A 239 1.99 -5.43 5.27
CA ILE A 239 2.23 -4.07 4.75
C ILE A 239 2.08 -3.04 5.87
N GLU A 240 0.99 -3.11 6.64
CA GLU A 240 0.73 -2.18 7.74
C GLU A 240 1.77 -2.27 8.85
N THR A 241 2.11 -3.50 9.26
CA THR A 241 3.12 -3.74 10.28
C THR A 241 4.48 -3.23 9.82
N ASN A 242 4.91 -3.58 8.60
CA ASN A 242 6.17 -3.12 8.04
C ASN A 242 6.20 -1.60 7.85
N ALA A 243 5.10 -0.98 7.40
CA ALA A 243 4.99 0.46 7.25
C ALA A 243 5.09 1.20 8.59
N ALA A 244 4.43 0.71 9.64
CA ALA A 244 4.50 1.27 10.99
C ALA A 244 5.92 1.15 11.58
N THR A 245 6.56 -0.02 11.46
CA THR A 245 7.95 -0.21 11.91
C THR A 245 8.91 0.70 11.14
N THR A 246 8.77 0.77 9.82
CA THR A 246 9.63 1.61 8.98
C THR A 246 9.46 3.08 9.33
N ARG A 247 8.22 3.54 9.55
CA ARG A 247 7.91 4.90 9.99
C ARG A 247 8.62 5.25 11.29
N GLU A 248 8.58 4.37 12.29
CA GLU A 248 9.26 4.56 13.57
C GLU A 248 10.79 4.67 13.39
N ILE A 249 11.38 3.81 12.55
CA ILE A 249 12.82 3.87 12.22
C ILE A 249 13.20 5.24 11.63
N PHE A 250 12.37 5.77 10.73
CA PHE A 250 12.59 7.09 10.13
C PHE A 250 12.37 8.23 11.13
N ALA A 251 11.26 8.20 11.88
CA ALA A 251 10.90 9.24 12.87
C ALA A 251 11.95 9.38 13.97
N THR A 252 12.56 8.27 14.40
CA THR A 252 13.64 8.24 15.40
C THR A 252 15.04 8.37 14.81
N SER A 253 15.17 8.39 13.47
CA SER A 253 16.45 8.30 12.77
C SER A 253 17.30 7.07 13.14
N ALA A 254 16.68 5.99 13.64
CA ALA A 254 17.37 4.77 14.07
C ALA A 254 18.20 4.13 12.95
N TYR A 255 17.79 4.30 11.69
CA TYR A 255 18.53 3.85 10.51
C TYR A 255 19.96 4.41 10.40
N ARG A 256 20.27 5.53 11.09
CA ARG A 256 21.61 6.10 11.11
C ARG A 256 22.57 5.30 11.99
N LEU A 257 22.04 4.61 13.01
CA LEU A 257 22.80 3.79 13.95
C LEU A 257 22.84 2.33 13.52
N ASP A 258 21.69 1.80 13.08
CA ASP A 258 21.56 0.45 12.55
C ASP A 258 20.80 0.48 11.21
N PRO A 259 21.50 0.71 10.09
CA PRO A 259 20.82 0.75 8.80
C PRO A 259 20.30 -0.62 8.34
N ASN A 260 20.78 -1.74 8.92
CA ASN A 260 20.24 -3.07 8.61
C ASN A 260 18.78 -3.22 9.03
N SER A 261 18.31 -2.39 9.99
CA SER A 261 16.91 -2.32 10.39
C SER A 261 15.96 -1.95 9.24
N LEU A 262 16.46 -1.25 8.21
CA LEU A 262 15.71 -0.94 6.99
C LEU A 262 15.75 -2.08 5.96
N GLY A 263 16.51 -3.15 6.19
CA GLY A 263 16.66 -4.22 5.20
C GLY A 263 17.37 -3.77 3.93
N VAL A 264 16.94 -4.31 2.79
CA VAL A 264 17.47 -3.92 1.47
C VAL A 264 16.92 -2.55 1.07
N VAL A 265 17.81 -1.70 0.57
CA VAL A 265 17.51 -0.43 -0.08
C VAL A 265 18.14 -0.39 -1.48
N LEU A 266 17.68 0.51 -2.34
CA LEU A 266 18.23 0.75 -3.68
C LEU A 266 18.80 2.17 -3.80
N ASP A 267 19.48 2.46 -4.90
CA ASP A 267 19.94 3.81 -5.26
C ASP A 267 18.76 4.81 -5.20
N PRO A 268 18.91 6.02 -4.63
CA PRO A 268 17.81 6.93 -4.39
C PRO A 268 17.53 7.78 -5.64
N LYS A 269 17.31 7.09 -6.76
CA LYS A 269 17.00 7.69 -8.05
C LYS A 269 15.49 7.73 -8.26
N ARG A 270 15.04 8.71 -9.03
CA ARG A 270 13.71 8.70 -9.63
C ARG A 270 13.57 7.49 -10.55
N ILE A 271 12.63 6.60 -10.22
CA ILE A 271 12.22 5.50 -11.09
C ILE A 271 10.71 5.55 -11.18
N GLU A 272 10.17 5.84 -12.36
CA GLU A 272 8.73 5.75 -12.56
C GLU A 272 8.26 4.34 -12.24
N LEU A 273 7.15 4.20 -11.52
CA LEU A 273 6.71 2.91 -10.99
C LEU A 273 6.58 1.86 -12.12
N ASP A 274 6.09 2.26 -13.29
CA ASP A 274 6.00 1.38 -14.47
C ASP A 274 7.34 0.99 -15.09
N ALA A 275 8.40 1.75 -14.84
CA ALA A 275 9.75 1.53 -15.32
C ALA A 275 10.62 0.69 -14.34
N VAL A 276 10.07 0.20 -13.23
CA VAL A 276 10.82 -0.33 -12.07
C VAL A 276 11.75 -1.55 -12.27
N ASP A 277 12.00 -2.11 -13.45
CA ASP A 277 12.67 -3.42 -13.63
C ASP A 277 12.24 -4.57 -12.67
N VAL A 278 12.70 -5.79 -12.94
CA VAL A 278 12.56 -6.92 -12.01
C VAL A 278 13.94 -7.36 -11.54
N TRP A 279 14.02 -8.16 -10.48
CA TRP A 279 15.28 -8.79 -10.10
C TRP A 279 15.73 -9.80 -11.17
N PRO A 280 17.05 -10.02 -11.32
CA PRO A 280 17.58 -11.02 -12.26
C PRO A 280 16.94 -12.39 -12.07
N GLY A 281 16.57 -13.03 -13.18
CA GLY A 281 15.89 -14.34 -13.15
C GLY A 281 14.46 -14.31 -12.60
N ASN A 282 13.85 -13.12 -12.49
CA ASN A 282 12.52 -12.92 -11.93
C ASN A 282 12.37 -13.51 -10.51
N LYS A 283 13.44 -13.42 -9.71
CA LYS A 283 13.52 -14.01 -8.38
C LYS A 283 13.97 -12.96 -7.37
N VAL A 284 13.17 -12.78 -6.32
CA VAL A 284 13.54 -11.92 -5.19
C VAL A 284 14.76 -12.53 -4.47
N PRO A 285 15.85 -11.76 -4.26
CA PRO A 285 17.04 -12.26 -3.58
C PRO A 285 16.81 -12.44 -2.08
N SER A 286 17.68 -13.20 -1.41
CA SER A 286 17.78 -13.20 0.05
C SER A 286 18.60 -12.00 0.53
N PHE A 287 18.48 -11.67 1.82
CA PHE A 287 19.28 -10.59 2.41
C PHE A 287 20.80 -10.84 2.24
N SER A 288 21.25 -12.08 2.42
CA SER A 288 22.66 -12.46 2.25
C SER A 288 23.18 -12.34 0.81
N ASP A 289 22.31 -12.46 -0.20
CA ASP A 289 22.71 -12.29 -1.61
C ASP A 289 23.04 -10.82 -1.93
N VAL A 290 22.45 -9.90 -1.17
CA VAL A 290 22.59 -8.45 -1.31
C VAL A 290 23.66 -7.89 -0.36
N GLN A 291 23.83 -8.52 0.81
CA GLN A 291 24.74 -8.07 1.85
C GLN A 291 26.20 -8.02 1.34
N GLY A 292 26.87 -6.89 1.53
CA GLY A 292 28.25 -6.67 1.08
C GLY A 292 28.40 -6.04 -0.31
N GLN A 293 27.30 -5.75 -1.02
CA GLN A 293 27.32 -4.95 -2.24
C GLN A 293 27.46 -3.46 -1.88
N ALA A 294 28.53 -2.81 -2.36
CA ALA A 294 28.80 -1.40 -2.15
C ALA A 294 28.02 -0.49 -3.11
N LEU A 295 27.88 0.80 -2.74
CA LEU A 295 27.34 1.83 -3.63
C LEU A 295 28.07 1.83 -4.98
N PRO A 296 27.36 1.69 -6.13
CA PRO A 296 28.02 1.76 -7.43
C PRO A 296 28.66 3.15 -7.61
N GLN A 297 29.95 3.18 -7.96
CA GLN A 297 30.75 4.41 -8.11
C GLN A 297 30.43 5.24 -9.37
N GLY A 298 29.38 4.89 -10.13
CA GLY A 298 29.03 5.54 -11.39
C GLY A 298 27.58 5.31 -11.83
N GLY A 299 27.10 6.18 -12.73
CA GLY A 299 25.73 6.24 -13.23
C GLY A 299 25.40 5.23 -14.33
N ASP A 300 25.72 3.95 -14.14
CA ASP A 300 25.28 2.90 -15.07
C ASP A 300 23.83 2.45 -14.74
N VAL A 301 23.04 2.30 -15.80
CA VAL A 301 21.60 2.62 -15.87
C VAL A 301 20.72 1.37 -16.01
N SER A 302 21.29 0.17 -15.92
CA SER A 302 20.52 -1.08 -15.97
C SER A 302 20.48 -1.78 -14.61
N GLY A 303 19.32 -1.73 -13.96
CA GLY A 303 18.98 -2.63 -12.84
C GLY A 303 19.62 -2.32 -11.48
N GLY A 304 19.61 -1.05 -11.06
CA GLY A 304 20.04 -0.52 -9.74
C GLY A 304 20.52 -1.58 -8.74
N LYS A 305 21.84 -1.67 -8.51
CA LYS A 305 22.41 -2.73 -7.68
C LYS A 305 21.83 -2.69 -6.26
N PRO A 306 21.39 -3.83 -5.72
CA PRO A 306 20.83 -3.89 -4.38
C PRO A 306 21.89 -3.57 -3.35
N MET A 307 21.52 -2.87 -2.29
CA MET A 307 22.46 -2.55 -1.22
C MET A 307 21.81 -2.65 0.15
N VAL A 308 22.67 -2.77 1.15
CA VAL A 308 22.34 -2.56 2.56
C VAL A 308 23.09 -1.31 2.97
N LEU A 309 22.39 -0.27 3.43
CA LEU A 309 23.03 0.98 3.84
C LEU A 309 24.12 0.71 4.89
N GLN A 310 25.26 1.38 4.78
CA GLN A 310 26.22 1.51 5.87
C GLN A 310 26.17 2.94 6.42
N PRO A 311 26.52 3.18 7.69
CA PRO A 311 26.55 4.55 8.22
C PRO A 311 27.47 5.50 7.42
N SER A 312 28.54 4.98 6.82
CA SER A 312 29.46 5.72 5.94
C SER A 312 28.84 6.16 4.61
N ASP A 313 27.77 5.51 4.18
CA ASP A 313 27.20 5.66 2.84
C ASP A 313 26.18 6.79 2.75
N LEU A 314 25.66 7.26 3.89
CA LEU A 314 24.57 8.25 3.96
C LEU A 314 24.87 9.54 3.18
N LYS A 315 26.09 10.09 3.28
CA LYS A 315 26.49 11.30 2.54
C LYS A 315 26.58 11.07 1.03
N THR A 316 26.99 9.87 0.61
CA THR A 316 27.06 9.51 -0.80
C THR A 316 25.67 9.27 -1.36
N PHE A 317 24.79 8.69 -0.54
CA PHE A 317 23.39 8.44 -0.86
C PHE A 317 22.63 9.75 -1.10
N GLU A 318 22.78 10.71 -0.20
CA GLU A 318 22.22 12.06 -0.33
C GLU A 318 22.67 12.74 -1.63
N LYS A 319 23.96 12.67 -1.97
CA LYS A 319 24.50 13.27 -3.22
C LYS A 319 23.93 12.65 -4.50
N LYS A 320 23.39 11.44 -4.41
CA LYS A 320 22.79 10.73 -5.54
C LYS A 320 21.29 10.94 -5.67
N LEU A 321 20.68 11.66 -4.72
CA LEU A 321 19.26 11.97 -4.76
C LEU A 321 18.94 12.78 -6.03
N ASP A 322 18.15 12.20 -6.92
CA ASP A 322 17.65 12.86 -8.12
C ASP A 322 16.13 12.89 -8.06
N LEU A 323 15.59 14.09 -7.84
CA LEU A 323 14.16 14.40 -7.79
C LEU A 323 13.80 15.50 -8.79
N SER A 324 14.36 15.42 -10.00
CA SER A 324 13.99 16.30 -11.10
C SER A 324 12.46 16.50 -11.17
N PRO A 325 11.95 17.75 -11.32
CA PRO A 325 10.52 18.05 -11.20
C PRO A 325 9.65 17.22 -12.15
N THR A 326 8.56 16.67 -11.64
CA THR A 326 7.55 16.01 -12.48
C THR A 326 6.82 17.05 -13.30
N GLN A 327 6.82 16.91 -14.62
CA GLN A 327 5.93 17.68 -15.49
C GLN A 327 4.57 16.98 -15.53
N PHE A 328 3.50 17.70 -15.14
CA PHE A 328 2.14 17.20 -15.23
C PHE A 328 1.48 17.70 -16.50
N ASN A 329 0.89 16.79 -17.29
CA ASN A 329 0.06 17.16 -18.43
C ASN A 329 -1.41 16.94 -18.06
N LEU A 330 -2.05 17.97 -17.47
CA LEU A 330 -3.41 17.86 -16.98
C LEU A 330 -4.43 18.27 -18.05
N PRO A 331 -5.52 17.49 -18.24
CA PRO A 331 -6.64 17.95 -19.04
C PRO A 331 -7.32 19.12 -18.31
N THR A 332 -7.95 20.05 -19.03
CA THR A 332 -8.63 21.19 -18.39
C THR A 332 -9.89 20.77 -17.60
N ARG A 333 -10.50 19.64 -17.96
CA ARG A 333 -11.70 19.08 -17.31
C ARG A 333 -11.69 17.55 -17.31
N LEU A 334 -12.38 16.99 -16.32
CA LEU A 334 -12.75 15.57 -16.28
C LEU A 334 -14.27 15.50 -16.23
N ASN A 335 -14.86 14.74 -17.17
CA ASN A 335 -16.31 14.57 -17.29
C ASN A 335 -16.73 13.22 -16.74
#